data_AF-A0A6C2YQV4-F1
#
_entry.id   AF-A0A6C2YQV4-F1
#
_cell.length_a   1.000
_cell.length_b   1.000
_cell.length_c   1.000
_cell.angle_alpha   90.00
_cell.angle_beta   90.00
_cell.angle_gamma   90.00
#
_symmetry.space_group_name_H-M   'P 1'
#
loop_
_entity.id
_entity.type
_entity.pdbx_description
1 polymer ?
#
loop_
_entity_poly.entity_id
_entity_poly.type
_entity_poly.pdbx_seq_one_letter_code
_entity_poly.pdbx_strand_id
1 'polypeptide(L)'
;MAAKTPRMQQIEALLADDPNDAFLCYGLAMEYISQGDDRTAVEQLRTLIAREPYVPAYLMAAQALIRLGDDAQAVTILKDGISQARLQRNDHAASEMSGLLSSIE
;
A
#
# COMPACT_ATOMS: atom_id res chain seq x y z
N MET A 1 10.63 6.47 -16.70
CA MET A 1 9.56 6.81 -15.74
C MET A 1 8.31 7.07 -16.56
N ALA A 2 7.20 6.40 -16.24
CA ALA A 2 5.93 6.67 -16.91
C ALA A 2 5.54 8.15 -16.67
N ALA A 3 4.89 8.77 -17.65
CA ALA A 3 4.40 10.13 -17.49
C ALA A 3 3.24 10.15 -16.47
N LYS A 4 3.26 11.10 -15.53
CA LYS A 4 2.20 11.24 -14.52
C LYS A 4 0.84 11.43 -15.20
N THR A 5 -0.17 10.71 -14.72
CA THR A 5 -1.55 10.86 -15.22
C THR A 5 -2.15 12.19 -14.73
N PRO A 6 -3.18 12.73 -15.41
CA PRO A 6 -3.92 13.88 -14.91
C PRO A 6 -4.46 13.66 -13.49
N ARG A 7 -4.81 12.42 -13.14
CA ARG A 7 -5.27 12.04 -11.82
C ARG A 7 -4.18 12.19 -10.76
N MET A 8 -2.96 11.72 -11.04
CA MET A 8 -1.82 11.91 -10.14
C MET A 8 -1.52 13.39 -9.94
N GLN A 9 -1.55 14.19 -11.01
CA GLN A 9 -1.31 15.64 -10.91
C GLN A 9 -2.35 16.34 -10.03
N GLN A 10 -3.62 15.93 -10.12
CA GLN A 10 -4.67 16.43 -9.23
C GLN A 10 -4.44 16.02 -7.77
N ILE A 11 -4.07 14.76 -7.52
CA ILE A 11 -3.79 14.27 -6.17
C ILE A 11 -2.59 15.02 -5.57
N GLU A 12 -1.52 15.20 -6.34
CA GLU A 12 -0.33 15.95 -5.91
C GLU A 12 -0.62 17.42 -5.61
N ALA A 13 -1.51 18.05 -6.39
CA ALA A 13 -1.95 19.42 -6.11
C ALA A 13 -2.72 19.51 -4.77
N LEU A 14 -3.56 18.52 -4.46
CA LEU A 14 -4.28 18.47 -3.18
C LEU A 14 -3.32 18.17 -2.01
N LEU A 15 -2.33 17.29 -2.22
CA LEU A 15 -1.29 16.99 -1.25
C LEU A 15 -0.35 18.18 -0.98
N ALA A 16 -0.33 19.21 -1.84
CA ALA A 16 0.42 20.43 -1.56
C ALA A 16 -0.18 21.20 -0.36
N ASP A 17 -1.50 21.12 -0.18
CA ASP A 17 -2.22 21.75 0.93
C ASP A 17 -2.23 20.84 2.18
N ASP A 18 -2.42 19.53 2.00
CA ASP A 18 -2.30 18.54 3.08
C ASP A 18 -1.39 17.35 2.67
N PRO A 19 -0.06 17.46 2.91
CA PRO A 19 0.89 16.42 2.55
C PRO A 19 0.70 15.10 3.30
N ASN A 20 -0.11 15.12 4.37
CA ASN A 20 -0.30 13.97 5.24
C ASN A 20 -1.69 13.36 5.18
N ASP A 21 -2.50 13.74 4.20
CA ASP A 21 -3.76 13.07 3.94
C ASP A 21 -3.49 11.61 3.53
N ALA A 22 -3.81 10.67 4.42
CA ALA A 22 -3.60 9.24 4.23
C ALA A 22 -4.35 8.70 3.00
N PHE A 23 -5.54 9.23 2.73
CA PHE A 23 -6.36 8.81 1.60
C PHE A 23 -5.75 9.28 0.28
N LEU A 24 -5.24 10.51 0.21
CA LEU A 24 -4.57 11.03 -0.98
C LEU A 24 -3.21 10.35 -1.21
N CYS A 25 -2.41 10.12 -0.16
CA CYS A 25 -1.18 9.33 -0.24
C CYS A 25 -1.44 7.92 -0.78
N TYR A 26 -2.47 7.25 -0.25
CA TYR A 26 -2.88 5.93 -0.73
C TYR A 26 -3.36 5.98 -2.19
N GLY A 27 -4.19 6.96 -2.54
CA GLY A 27 -4.68 7.15 -3.90
C GLY A 27 -3.55 7.36 -4.91
N LEU A 28 -2.53 8.15 -4.56
CA LEU A 28 -1.36 8.35 -5.41
C LEU A 28 -0.59 7.03 -5.61
N ALA A 29 -0.43 6.23 -4.56
CA ALA A 29 0.20 4.91 -4.68
C ALA A 29 -0.60 3.96 -5.60
N MET A 30 -1.93 4.01 -5.56
CA MET A 30 -2.76 3.19 -6.45
C MET A 30 -2.61 3.59 -7.93
N GLU A 31 -2.41 4.88 -8.22
CA GLU A 31 -2.10 5.34 -9.57
C GLU A 31 -0.74 4.81 -10.08
N TYR A 32 0.25 4.66 -9.18
CA TYR A 32 1.52 4.00 -9.54
C TYR A 32 1.32 2.50 -9.82
N ILE A 33 0.52 1.81 -8.99
CA ILE A 33 0.15 0.39 -9.24
C ILE A 33 -0.54 0.25 -10.61
N SER A 34 -1.50 1.12 -10.93
CA SER A 34 -2.25 1.04 -12.19
C SER A 34 -1.37 1.22 -13.43
N GLN A 35 -0.26 1.94 -13.30
CA GLN A 35 0.75 2.12 -14.33
C GLN A 35 1.81 1.01 -14.37
N GLY A 36 1.74 0.03 -13.45
CA GLY A 36 2.73 -1.02 -13.31
C GLY A 36 4.05 -0.56 -12.67
N ASP A 37 4.09 0.63 -12.07
CA ASP A 37 5.24 1.11 -11.29
C ASP A 37 5.11 0.63 -9.83
N ASP A 38 5.16 -0.69 -9.66
CA ASP A 38 5.02 -1.34 -8.36
C ASP A 38 6.12 -0.93 -7.38
N ARG A 39 7.32 -0.60 -7.88
CA ARG A 39 8.44 -0.15 -7.04
C ARG A 39 8.10 1.17 -6.36
N THR A 40 7.70 2.17 -7.14
CA THR A 40 7.30 3.47 -6.58
C THR A 40 6.07 3.34 -5.68
N ALA A 41 5.10 2.51 -6.07
CA ALA A 41 3.92 2.25 -5.24
C ALA A 41 4.29 1.70 -3.86
N VAL A 42 5.18 0.70 -3.80
CA VAL A 42 5.63 0.11 -2.53
C VAL A 42 6.33 1.16 -1.66
N GLU A 43 7.20 2.00 -2.22
CA GLU A 43 7.86 3.07 -1.46
C GLU A 43 6.86 4.05 -0.83
N GLN A 44 5.85 4.47 -1.60
CA GLN A 44 4.78 5.36 -1.12
C GLN A 44 3.93 4.69 -0.04
N LEU A 45 3.52 3.44 -0.25
CA LEU A 45 2.71 2.69 0.71
C LEU A 45 3.48 2.43 2.01
N ARG A 46 4.77 2.10 1.93
CA ARG A 46 5.65 1.92 3.11
C ARG A 46 5.79 3.21 3.90
N THR A 47 5.93 4.34 3.21
CA THR A 47 5.98 5.66 3.86
C THR A 47 4.65 5.96 4.57
N LEU A 48 3.53 5.67 3.93
CA LEU A 48 2.21 5.84 4.52
C LEU A 48 2.03 4.99 5.79
N ILE A 49 2.27 3.67 5.72
CA ILE A 49 2.08 2.77 6.87
C ILE A 49 3.02 3.07 8.04
N ALA A 50 4.22 3.60 7.77
CA ALA A 50 5.17 3.99 8.79
C ALA A 50 4.71 5.24 9.56
N ARG A 51 3.96 6.15 8.89
CA ARG A 51 3.37 7.33 9.52
C ARG A 51 2.08 6.99 10.26
N GLU A 52 1.18 6.28 9.59
CA GLU A 52 -0.15 5.94 10.08
C GLU A 52 -0.52 4.53 9.61
N PRO A 53 -0.96 3.62 10.51
CA PRO A 53 -1.35 2.26 10.16
C PRO A 53 -2.62 2.17 9.28
N TYR A 54 -2.52 2.60 8.03
CA TYR A 54 -3.59 2.55 7.03
C TYR A 54 -3.75 1.13 6.50
N VAL A 55 -4.66 0.36 7.11
CA VAL A 55 -4.80 -1.10 6.89
C VAL A 55 -4.81 -1.52 5.40
N PRO A 56 -5.56 -0.87 4.50
CA PRO A 56 -5.56 -1.23 3.07
C PRO A 56 -4.18 -1.15 2.40
N ALA A 57 -3.29 -0.26 2.88
CA ALA A 57 -1.97 -0.06 2.30
C ALA A 57 -1.06 -1.28 2.50
N TYR A 58 -1.22 -2.04 3.58
CA TYR A 58 -0.45 -3.26 3.82
C TYR A 58 -0.73 -4.33 2.77
N LEU A 59 -2.01 -4.59 2.48
CA LEU A 59 -2.40 -5.58 1.47
C LEU A 59 -1.90 -5.19 0.07
N MET A 60 -2.07 -3.92 -0.31
CA MET A 60 -1.61 -3.44 -1.62
C MET A 60 -0.08 -3.47 -1.75
N ALA A 61 0.65 -3.09 -0.70
CA ALA A 61 2.12 -3.14 -0.71
C ALA A 61 2.63 -4.58 -0.84
N ALA A 62 2.01 -5.53 -0.13
CA ALA A 62 2.36 -6.94 -0.25
C ALA A 62 2.10 -7.49 -1.66
N GLN A 63 0.94 -7.19 -2.25
CA GLN A 63 0.63 -7.61 -3.62
C GLN A 63 1.62 -7.03 -4.66
N ALA A 64 2.02 -5.76 -4.49
CA ALA A 64 3.02 -5.14 -5.35
C ALA A 64 4.41 -5.77 -5.16
N LEU A 65 4.81 -6.07 -3.92
CA LEU A 65 6.06 -6.79 -3.62
C LEU A 65 6.11 -8.18 -4.26
N ILE A 66 5.00 -8.94 -4.22
CA ILE A 66 4.89 -10.25 -4.89
C ILE A 66 5.06 -10.10 -6.41
N ARG A 67 4.46 -9.09 -7.04
CA ARG A 67 4.65 -8.81 -8.48
C ARG A 67 6.10 -8.46 -8.82
N LEU A 68 6.81 -7.83 -7.89
CA LEU A 68 8.25 -7.54 -8.00
C LEU A 68 9.14 -8.77 -7.70
N GLY A 69 8.57 -9.89 -7.24
CA GLY A 69 9.29 -11.10 -6.85
C GLY A 69 9.97 -11.01 -5.47
N ASP A 70 9.53 -10.09 -4.61
CA ASP A 70 10.07 -9.88 -3.27
C ASP A 70 9.13 -10.41 -2.19
N ASP A 71 8.92 -11.73 -2.21
CA ASP A 71 8.01 -12.42 -1.28
C ASP A 71 8.47 -12.28 0.17
N ALA A 72 9.78 -12.19 0.42
CA ALA A 72 10.34 -12.00 1.76
C ALA A 72 9.86 -10.68 2.40
N GLN A 73 9.90 -9.57 1.65
CA GLN A 73 9.33 -8.31 2.14
C GLN A 73 7.80 -8.37 2.19
N ALA A 74 7.13 -9.05 1.25
CA ALA A 74 5.68 -9.20 1.27
C ALA A 74 5.19 -9.91 2.55
N VAL A 75 5.85 -11.00 2.95
CA VAL A 75 5.57 -11.73 4.20
C VAL A 75 5.69 -10.82 5.42
N THR A 76 6.73 -9.99 5.47
CA THR A 76 6.94 -9.04 6.58
C THR A 76 5.80 -8.03 6.66
N ILE A 77 5.46 -7.39 5.53
CA ILE A 77 4.36 -6.42 5.44
C ILE A 77 3.02 -7.06 5.83
N LEU A 78 2.75 -8.29 5.41
CA LEU A 78 1.49 -8.97 5.73
C LEU A 78 1.37 -9.27 7.23
N LYS A 79 2.44 -9.72 7.89
CA LYS A 79 2.43 -9.99 9.34
C LYS A 79 2.15 -8.72 10.15
N ASP A 80 2.76 -7.61 9.76
CA ASP A 80 2.52 -6.31 10.37
C ASP A 80 1.08 -5.84 10.11
N GLY A 81 0.61 -5.96 8.86
CA GLY A 81 -0.74 -5.59 8.45
C GLY A 81 -1.83 -6.37 9.18
N ILE A 82 -1.68 -7.68 9.32
CA ILE A 82 -2.61 -8.54 10.08
C ILE A 82 -2.70 -8.09 11.53
N SER A 83 -1.57 -7.75 12.14
CA SER A 83 -1.52 -7.25 13.52
C SER A 83 -2.27 -5.92 13.64
N GLN A 84 -2.04 -4.98 12.73
CA GLN A 84 -2.72 -3.68 12.71
C GLN A 84 -4.22 -3.80 12.44
N ALA A 85 -4.62 -4.66 11.50
CA ALA A 85 -6.03 -4.92 11.20
C ALA A 85 -6.77 -5.47 12.43
N ARG A 86 -6.17 -6.42 13.16
CA ARG A 86 -6.75 -6.95 14.40
C ARG A 86 -6.87 -5.90 15.50
N LEU A 87 -5.84 -5.04 15.67
CA LEU A 87 -5.90 -3.93 16.62
C LEU A 87 -7.06 -2.97 16.32
N GLN A 88 -7.35 -2.74 15.04
CA GLN A 88 -8.45 -1.90 14.57
C GLN A 88 -9.78 -2.64 14.44
N ARG A 89 -9.85 -3.92 14.87
CA ARG A 89 -11.03 -4.80 14.73
C ARG A 89 -11.54 -4.94 13.30
N ASN A 90 -10.63 -4.87 12.33
CA ASN A 90 -10.90 -5.10 10.92
C ASN A 90 -10.61 -6.57 10.58
N ASP A 91 -11.49 -7.46 11.03
CA ASP A 91 -11.33 -8.91 10.86
C ASP A 91 -11.35 -9.33 9.38
N HIS A 92 -12.07 -8.59 8.55
CA HIS A 92 -12.12 -8.85 7.11
C HIS A 92 -10.74 -8.66 6.47
N ALA A 93 -10.11 -7.49 6.67
CA ALA A 93 -8.78 -7.23 6.12
C ALA A 93 -7.71 -8.17 6.72
N ALA A 94 -7.83 -8.50 8.02
CA ALA A 94 -6.94 -9.47 8.64
C ALA A 94 -7.05 -10.86 7.98
N SER A 95 -8.26 -11.28 7.62
CA SER A 95 -8.52 -12.54 6.91
C SER A 95 -7.95 -12.53 5.49
N GLU A 96 -8.18 -11.45 4.73
CA GLU A 96 -7.62 -11.30 3.37
C GLU A 96 -6.10 -11.36 3.37
N MET A 97 -5.45 -10.62 4.27
CA MET A 97 -3.98 -10.64 4.39
C MET A 97 -3.45 -12.01 4.85
N SER A 98 -4.16 -12.70 5.75
CA SER A 98 -3.77 -14.05 6.18
C SER A 98 -3.89 -15.05 5.02
N GLY A 99 -4.92 -14.93 4.19
CA GLY A 99 -5.10 -15.75 2.99
C GLY A 99 -3.98 -15.52 1.97
N LEU A 100 -3.62 -14.26 1.72
CA LEU A 100 -2.50 -13.94 0.82
C LEU A 100 -1.17 -14.45 1.38
N LEU A 101 -0.92 -14.28 2.67
CA LEU A 101 0.29 -14.75 3.34
C LEU A 101 0.47 -16.26 3.16
N SER A 102 -0.59 -17.04 3.40
CA SER A 102 -0.56 -18.50 3.23
C SER A 102 -0.32 -18.95 1.79
N SER A 103 -0.52 -18.09 0.79
CA SER A 103 -0.29 -18.42 -0.62
C SER A 103 1.17 -18.24 -1.05
N ILE A 104 1.99 -17.54 -0.25
CA ILE A 104 3.38 -17.21 -0.58
C ILE A 104 4.40 -17.71 0.47
N GLU A 105 3.90 -18.31 1.57
CA GLU A 105 4.73 -19.02 2.57
C GLU A 105 4.96 -20.49 2.20
#